data_AF-A0A1C6IK65-F1
#
_entry.id   AF-A0A1C6IK65-F1
#
_cell.length_a   1.000
_cell.length_b   1.000
_cell.length_c   1.000
_cell.angle_alpha   90.00
_cell.angle_beta   90.00
_cell.angle_gamma   90.00
#
_symmetry.space_group_name_H-M   'P 1'
#
loop_
_entity.id
_entity.type
_entity.pdbx_description
1 polymer ?
#
loop_
_entity_poly.entity_id
_entity_poly.type
_entity_poly.pdbx_seq_one_letter_code
_entity_poly.pdbx_strand_id
1 'polypeptide(L)'
;MRIEKELCQKFPTVLKDKLLKNEIEFPETTKFEYEDLYTYRAVERNWDDNRPVSLEDFKSYFELGKKPKRPRGVGGDITKDPHYYGVSSFLDRRIVEQKMKFPNPKKKLAAGYVYSAGGPQDTREEHVCWWLYTGADVSGFKLIEEH
;
A
#
# COMPACT_ATOMS: atom_id res chain seq x y z
N MET A 1 11.30 -3.63 -13.78
CA MET A 1 12.62 -3.05 -13.47
C MET A 1 13.28 -3.86 -12.38
N ARG A 2 14.53 -4.25 -12.62
CA ARG A 2 15.35 -4.96 -11.64
C ARG A 2 16.05 -3.95 -10.74
N ILE A 3 16.11 -4.25 -9.44
CA ILE A 3 16.79 -3.40 -8.46
C ILE A 3 18.03 -4.08 -7.90
N GLU A 4 18.95 -3.27 -7.36
CA GLU A 4 20.19 -3.75 -6.79
C GLU A 4 19.96 -4.61 -5.53
N LYS A 5 20.81 -5.61 -5.32
CA LYS A 5 20.68 -6.56 -4.20
C LYS A 5 20.75 -5.87 -2.83
N GLU A 6 21.51 -4.79 -2.72
CA GLU A 6 21.62 -4.01 -1.49
C GLU A 6 20.30 -3.32 -1.16
N LEU A 7 19.64 -2.77 -2.18
CA LEU A 7 18.32 -2.15 -2.03
C LEU A 7 17.26 -3.16 -1.61
N CYS A 8 17.33 -4.39 -2.11
CA CYS A 8 16.45 -5.48 -1.68
C CYS A 8 16.51 -5.74 -0.17
N GLN A 9 17.65 -5.50 0.49
CA GLN A 9 17.79 -5.75 1.93
C GLN A 9 16.96 -4.81 2.80
N LYS A 10 16.49 -3.68 2.25
CA LYS A 10 15.63 -2.74 2.99
C LYS A 10 14.19 -3.26 3.13
N PHE A 11 13.73 -4.19 2.29
CA PHE A 11 12.35 -4.68 2.31
C PHE A 11 12.12 -5.81 3.33
N PRO A 12 10.86 -6.02 3.76
CA PRO A 12 10.49 -7.19 4.55
C PRO A 12 10.86 -8.51 3.85
N THR A 13 11.16 -9.55 4.62
CA THR A 13 11.71 -10.83 4.15
C THR A 13 10.99 -11.40 2.94
N VAL A 14 9.65 -11.39 2.93
CA VAL A 14 8.87 -11.96 1.81
C VAL A 14 9.09 -11.17 0.52
N LEU A 15 8.97 -9.84 0.57
CA LEU A 15 9.14 -9.00 -0.62
C LEU A 15 10.59 -9.04 -1.11
N LYS A 16 11.56 -9.00 -0.18
CA LYS A 16 12.98 -9.18 -0.45
C LYS A 16 13.26 -10.46 -1.22
N ASP A 17 12.80 -11.60 -0.70
CA ASP A 17 13.10 -12.92 -1.29
C ASP A 17 12.53 -13.02 -2.70
N LYS A 18 11.33 -12.48 -2.93
CA LYS A 18 10.67 -12.48 -4.24
C LYS A 18 11.44 -11.66 -5.27
N LEU A 19 11.91 -10.48 -4.88
CA LEU A 19 12.74 -9.62 -5.72
C LEU A 19 14.09 -10.27 -6.03
N LEU A 20 14.76 -10.86 -5.02
CA LEU A 20 16.05 -11.52 -5.20
C LEU A 20 15.99 -12.76 -6.09
N LYS A 21 14.89 -13.52 -6.03
CA LYS A 21 14.64 -14.70 -6.87
C LYS A 21 14.10 -14.35 -8.26
N ASN A 22 13.85 -13.06 -8.54
CA ASN A 22 13.15 -12.58 -9.75
C ASN A 22 11.77 -13.26 -9.94
N GLU A 23 11.08 -13.58 -8.85
CA GLU A 23 9.68 -14.03 -8.90
C GLU A 23 8.75 -12.88 -9.27
N ILE A 24 9.14 -11.66 -8.89
CA ILE A 24 8.48 -10.40 -9.23
C ILE A 24 9.52 -9.37 -9.61
N GLU A 25 9.08 -8.35 -10.36
CA GLU A 25 9.84 -7.13 -10.61
C GLU A 25 8.94 -5.92 -10.37
N PHE A 26 9.52 -4.80 -9.95
CA PHE A 26 8.77 -3.57 -9.86
C PHE A 26 8.43 -3.02 -11.25
N PRO A 27 7.30 -2.32 -11.43
CA PRO A 27 7.01 -1.59 -12.65
C PRO A 27 8.14 -0.62 -13.03
N GLU A 28 8.29 -0.30 -14.32
CA GLU A 28 9.26 0.71 -14.77
C GLU A 28 8.93 2.13 -14.26
N THR A 29 7.67 2.34 -13.90
CA THR A 29 7.16 3.60 -13.35
C THR A 29 7.46 3.79 -11.86
N THR A 30 8.06 2.80 -11.20
CA THR A 30 8.40 2.86 -9.78
C THR A 30 9.44 3.94 -9.49
N LYS A 31 9.14 4.79 -8.50
CA LYS A 31 10.01 5.88 -8.04
C LYS A 31 10.60 5.55 -6.67
N PHE A 32 11.92 5.63 -6.57
CA PHE A 32 12.67 5.49 -5.31
C PHE A 32 12.94 6.84 -4.64
N GLU A 33 13.12 7.88 -5.46
CA GLU A 33 13.24 9.27 -5.02
C GLU A 33 12.06 10.05 -5.56
N TYR A 34 11.32 10.70 -4.66
CA TYR A 34 10.12 11.44 -4.96
C TYR A 34 9.78 12.38 -3.79
N GLU A 35 9.04 13.44 -4.11
CA GLU A 35 8.47 14.36 -3.11
C GLU A 35 7.31 13.70 -2.35
N ASP A 36 7.12 14.11 -1.10
CA ASP A 36 6.08 13.56 -0.24
C ASP A 36 4.69 13.71 -0.85
N LEU A 37 3.96 12.60 -0.96
CA LEU A 37 2.62 12.54 -1.52
C LEU A 37 1.60 12.49 -0.39
N TYR A 38 0.76 13.52 -0.27
CA TYR A 38 -0.38 13.46 0.65
C TYR A 38 -1.44 12.52 0.09
N THR A 39 -1.81 11.50 0.87
CA THR A 39 -2.68 10.43 0.41
C THR A 39 -3.74 10.08 1.45
N TYR A 40 -4.81 9.45 0.95
CA TYR A 40 -5.92 8.91 1.72
C TYR A 40 -5.93 7.40 1.56
N ARG A 41 -6.23 6.67 2.64
CA ARG A 41 -6.40 5.21 2.61
C ARG A 41 -7.52 4.77 3.53
N ALA A 42 -8.11 3.64 3.19
CA ALA A 42 -9.00 2.96 4.11
C ALA A 42 -8.21 1.97 4.98
N VAL A 43 -8.46 2.02 6.28
CA VAL A 43 -7.89 1.09 7.26
C VAL A 43 -9.00 0.21 7.81
N GLU A 44 -8.73 -1.08 8.02
CA GLU A 44 -9.74 -2.04 8.48
C GLU A 44 -9.87 -1.96 10.00
N ARG A 45 -10.93 -1.29 10.46
CA ARG A 45 -11.18 -0.99 11.86
C ARG A 45 -12.68 -0.92 12.12
N ASN A 46 -13.09 -1.25 13.33
CA ASN A 46 -14.48 -1.03 13.75
C ASN A 46 -14.74 0.47 13.94
N TRP A 47 -16.01 0.87 13.85
CA TRP A 47 -16.44 2.26 13.97
C TRP A 47 -16.04 2.93 15.30
N ASP A 48 -15.88 2.17 16.38
CA ASP A 48 -15.51 2.63 17.72
C ASP A 48 -14.00 2.65 17.98
N ASP A 49 -13.18 2.06 17.10
CA ASP A 49 -11.72 2.02 17.26
C ASP A 49 -11.07 3.33 16.79
N ASN A 50 -10.75 4.21 17.73
CA ASN A 50 -10.12 5.51 17.50
C ASN A 50 -8.63 5.54 17.91
N ARG A 51 -7.97 4.39 18.02
CA ARG A 51 -6.54 4.34 18.35
C ARG A 51 -5.71 5.04 17.26
N PRO A 52 -4.49 5.51 17.55
CA PRO A 52 -3.59 6.03 16.52
C PRO A 52 -3.35 5.00 15.39
N VAL A 53 -3.06 5.50 14.19
CA VAL A 53 -2.66 4.67 13.06
C VAL A 53 -1.32 4.01 13.35
N SER A 54 -1.17 2.76 12.93
CA SER A 54 0.00 1.93 13.20
C SER A 54 0.37 1.08 11.97
N LEU A 55 1.49 0.37 12.02
CA LEU A 55 1.91 -0.53 10.94
C LEU A 55 0.90 -1.64 10.63
N GLU A 56 0.06 -2.02 11.59
CA GLU A 56 -1.01 -3.00 11.38
C GLU A 56 -2.02 -2.52 10.32
N ASP A 57 -2.25 -1.21 10.22
CA ASP A 57 -3.13 -0.61 9.22
C ASP A 57 -2.50 -0.58 7.83
N PHE A 58 -1.19 -0.82 7.76
CA PHE A 58 -0.34 -0.76 6.57
C PHE A 58 0.04 -2.16 6.07
N LYS A 59 -0.73 -3.19 6.42
CA LYS A 59 -0.55 -4.51 5.81
C LYS A 59 -1.00 -4.49 4.34
N SER A 60 -0.15 -5.04 3.48
CA SER A 60 -0.46 -5.32 2.08
C SER A 60 -1.54 -6.40 1.94
N TYR A 61 -2.09 -6.58 0.74
CA TYR A 61 -3.06 -7.66 0.52
C TYR A 61 -2.47 -9.05 0.74
N PHE A 62 -1.19 -9.23 0.42
CA PHE A 62 -0.46 -10.45 0.76
C PHE A 62 -0.48 -10.71 2.28
N GLU A 63 -0.11 -9.72 3.08
CA GLU A 63 -0.04 -9.85 4.55
C GLU A 63 -1.42 -10.05 5.19
N LEU A 64 -2.47 -9.51 4.58
CA LEU A 64 -3.86 -9.71 4.99
C LEU A 64 -4.46 -11.04 4.52
N GLY A 65 -3.74 -11.83 3.72
CA GLY A 65 -4.26 -13.06 3.10
C GLY A 65 -5.43 -12.81 2.14
N LYS A 66 -5.57 -11.58 1.62
CA LYS A 66 -6.69 -11.16 0.78
C LYS A 66 -6.36 -11.36 -0.68
N LYS A 67 -7.24 -12.02 -1.44
CA LYS A 67 -7.14 -12.02 -2.91
C LYS A 67 -8.00 -10.88 -3.46
N PRO A 68 -7.46 -9.94 -4.25
CA PRO A 68 -8.25 -8.92 -4.93
C PRO A 68 -9.29 -9.57 -5.82
N LYS A 69 -10.47 -8.96 -5.85
CA LYS A 69 -11.54 -9.39 -6.75
C LYS A 69 -11.12 -9.10 -8.19
N ARG A 70 -10.87 -10.14 -8.97
CA ARG A 70 -10.55 -10.03 -10.39
C ARG A 70 -11.82 -10.21 -11.24
N PRO A 71 -11.93 -9.49 -12.37
CA PRO A 71 -12.97 -9.78 -13.35
C PRO A 71 -12.91 -11.24 -13.78
N ARG A 72 -14.07 -11.87 -13.99
CA ARG A 72 -14.14 -13.25 -14.46
C ARG A 72 -13.38 -13.35 -15.80
N GLY A 73 -12.51 -14.34 -15.93
CA GLY A 73 -11.73 -14.58 -17.15
C GLY A 73 -10.32 -13.99 -17.18
N VAL A 74 -9.94 -13.12 -16.22
CA VAL A 74 -8.56 -12.63 -16.09
C VAL A 74 -7.75 -13.62 -15.27
N GLY A 75 -7.22 -14.64 -15.95
CA GLY A 75 -6.32 -15.65 -15.39
C GLY A 75 -4.89 -15.10 -15.30
N GLY A 76 -4.40 -14.87 -14.09
CA GLY A 76 -3.01 -14.53 -13.85
C GLY A 76 -2.63 -14.92 -12.44
N ASP A 77 -1.38 -15.31 -12.22
CA ASP A 77 -0.90 -15.58 -10.87
C ASP A 77 -0.69 -14.24 -10.14
N ILE A 78 -1.52 -13.97 -9.13
CA ILE A 78 -1.38 -12.73 -8.35
C ILE A 78 -0.09 -12.65 -7.57
N THR A 79 0.49 -13.80 -7.22
CA THR A 79 1.74 -13.80 -6.46
C THR A 79 2.92 -13.24 -7.27
N LYS A 80 2.72 -13.06 -8.58
CA LYS A 80 3.66 -12.42 -9.51
C LYS A 80 3.45 -10.90 -9.66
N ASP A 81 2.36 -10.36 -9.13
CA ASP A 81 2.07 -8.92 -9.20
C ASP A 81 2.75 -8.19 -8.04
N PRO A 82 3.69 -7.26 -8.28
CA PRO A 82 4.35 -6.53 -7.21
C PRO A 82 3.38 -5.71 -6.36
N HIS A 83 2.29 -5.18 -6.92
CA HIS A 83 1.31 -4.38 -6.17
C HIS A 83 0.58 -5.21 -5.10
N TYR A 84 0.59 -6.54 -5.22
CA TYR A 84 0.02 -7.43 -4.22
C TYR A 84 0.76 -7.35 -2.87
N TYR A 85 2.02 -6.95 -2.90
CA TYR A 85 2.91 -6.79 -1.73
C TYR A 85 3.06 -5.34 -1.29
N GLY A 86 2.42 -4.40 -1.99
CA GLY A 86 2.44 -2.98 -1.65
C GLY A 86 1.20 -2.57 -0.84
N VAL A 87 1.31 -1.44 -0.16
CA VAL A 87 0.18 -0.79 0.50
C VAL A 87 -0.52 0.16 -0.47
N SER A 88 -1.84 0.19 -0.42
CA SER A 88 -2.65 1.00 -1.32
C SER A 88 -3.17 2.25 -0.63
N SER A 89 -2.90 3.39 -1.24
CA SER A 89 -3.45 4.70 -0.91
C SER A 89 -3.95 5.40 -2.18
N PHE A 90 -4.61 6.55 -2.03
CA PHE A 90 -5.16 7.33 -3.14
C PHE A 90 -4.90 8.82 -2.94
N LEU A 91 -4.72 9.56 -4.03
CA LEU A 91 -4.51 11.02 -3.99
C LEU A 91 -5.81 11.78 -3.70
N ASP A 92 -6.95 11.26 -4.14
CA ASP A 92 -8.27 11.83 -3.87
C ASP A 92 -9.07 11.03 -2.83
N ARG A 93 -9.50 11.72 -1.77
CA ARG A 93 -10.40 11.20 -0.72
C ARG A 93 -11.66 10.55 -1.29
N ARG A 94 -12.29 11.17 -2.30
CA ARG A 94 -13.57 10.73 -2.89
C ARG A 94 -13.46 9.33 -3.51
N ILE A 95 -12.28 9.00 -4.04
CA ILE A 95 -12.02 7.69 -4.64
C ILE A 95 -11.99 6.60 -3.58
N VAL A 96 -11.40 6.88 -2.42
CA VAL A 96 -11.41 5.96 -1.28
C VAL A 96 -12.82 5.76 -0.79
N GLU A 97 -13.55 6.85 -0.59
CA GLU A 97 -14.94 6.86 -0.14
C GLU A 97 -15.83 5.99 -1.05
N GLN A 98 -15.75 6.21 -2.37
CA GLN A 98 -16.52 5.46 -3.34
C GLN A 98 -16.10 3.98 -3.43
N LYS A 99 -14.79 3.69 -3.54
CA LYS A 99 -14.29 2.31 -3.70
C LYS A 99 -14.57 1.45 -2.46
N MET A 100 -14.48 2.04 -1.29
CA MET A 100 -14.63 1.35 -0.01
C MET A 100 -16.04 1.45 0.56
N LYS A 101 -16.93 2.18 -0.12
CA LYS A 101 -18.35 2.37 0.24
C LYS A 101 -18.50 2.99 1.62
N PHE A 102 -17.87 4.14 1.82
CA PHE A 102 -18.06 4.91 3.04
C PHE A 102 -19.46 5.58 3.05
N PRO A 103 -20.08 5.78 4.25
CA PRO A 103 -19.60 5.35 5.56
C PRO A 103 -19.58 3.81 5.68
N ASN A 104 -18.53 3.25 6.30
CA ASN A 104 -18.30 1.81 6.35
C ASN A 104 -18.07 1.36 7.80
N PRO A 105 -18.94 0.54 8.41
CA PRO A 105 -18.80 0.17 9.83
C PRO A 105 -17.57 -0.68 10.16
N LYS A 106 -16.86 -1.18 9.12
CA LYS A 106 -15.67 -2.03 9.24
C LYS A 106 -14.40 -1.37 8.69
N LYS A 107 -14.46 -0.09 8.32
CA LYS A 107 -13.29 0.66 7.89
C LYS A 107 -13.32 2.07 8.44
N LYS A 108 -12.14 2.67 8.53
CA LYS A 108 -11.99 4.10 8.76
C LYS A 108 -11.13 4.73 7.69
N LEU A 109 -11.32 6.02 7.48
CA LEU A 109 -10.49 6.81 6.59
C LEU A 109 -9.26 7.32 7.35
N ALA A 110 -8.08 7.15 6.77
CA ALA A 110 -6.83 7.71 7.27
C ALA A 110 -6.14 8.54 6.19
N ALA A 111 -5.45 9.60 6.59
CA ALA A 111 -4.68 10.45 5.69
C ALA A 111 -3.29 10.73 6.24
N GLY A 112 -2.32 10.92 5.34
CA GLY A 112 -0.92 11.14 5.67
C GLY A 112 -0.02 11.10 4.44
N TYR A 113 1.29 11.22 4.66
CA TYR A 113 2.27 11.31 3.59
C TYR A 113 2.92 9.96 3.25
N VAL A 114 2.99 9.66 1.96
CA VAL A 114 3.87 8.63 1.38
C VAL A 114 5.17 9.32 0.99
N TYR A 115 6.32 8.79 1.44
CA TYR A 115 7.61 9.46 1.31
C TYR A 115 8.75 8.45 1.03
N SER A 116 9.78 8.92 0.31
CA SER A 116 10.85 8.08 -0.26
C SER A 116 11.64 7.28 0.78
N ALA A 117 11.92 7.86 1.96
CA ALA A 117 12.65 7.17 3.02
C ALA A 117 11.89 5.97 3.62
N GLY A 118 10.56 5.91 3.49
CA GLY A 118 9.77 4.75 3.94
C GLY A 118 9.59 3.67 2.87
N GLY A 119 10.00 3.90 1.61
CA GLY A 119 9.94 2.92 0.55
C GLY A 119 9.65 3.51 -0.83
N PRO A 120 9.89 2.78 -1.93
CA PRO A 120 9.50 3.22 -3.27
C PRO A 120 7.99 3.15 -3.48
N GLN A 121 7.51 3.92 -4.45
CA GLN A 121 6.10 3.93 -4.82
C GLN A 121 5.88 3.85 -6.33
N ASP A 122 4.74 3.34 -6.74
CA ASP A 122 4.21 3.45 -8.10
C ASP A 122 2.84 4.13 -8.05
N THR A 123 2.69 5.24 -8.77
CA THR A 123 1.43 5.98 -8.86
C THR A 123 0.83 5.79 -10.24
N ARG A 124 -0.40 5.28 -10.28
CA ARG A 124 -1.18 5.08 -11.50
C ARG A 124 -2.48 5.83 -11.38
N GLU A 125 -2.61 6.89 -12.17
CA GLU A 125 -3.71 7.85 -12.04
C GLU A 125 -3.74 8.37 -10.59
N GLU A 126 -4.77 7.95 -9.85
CA GLU A 126 -5.04 8.38 -8.48
C GLU A 126 -4.64 7.33 -7.43
N HIS A 127 -4.22 6.13 -7.85
CA HIS A 127 -3.80 5.06 -6.94
C HIS A 127 -2.30 5.13 -6.70
N VAL A 128 -1.91 5.19 -5.43
CA VAL A 128 -0.52 5.14 -4.98
C VAL A 128 -0.28 3.79 -4.34
N CYS A 129 0.61 3.00 -4.95
CA CYS A 129 1.11 1.76 -4.36
C CYS A 129 2.46 2.02 -3.72
N TRP A 130 2.58 1.82 -2.42
CA TRP A 130 3.81 2.08 -1.67
C TRP A 130 4.38 0.76 -1.11
N TRP A 131 5.62 0.44 -1.42
CA TRP A 131 6.28 -0.76 -0.91
C TRP A 131 7.15 -0.40 0.29
N LEU A 132 6.64 -0.66 1.49
CA LEU A 132 7.31 -0.26 2.72
C LEU A 132 8.65 -0.97 2.90
N TYR A 133 9.65 -0.19 3.32
CA TYR A 133 10.85 -0.73 3.94
C TYR A 133 10.55 -1.25 5.34
N THR A 134 11.41 -2.16 5.79
CA THR A 134 11.38 -2.68 7.17
C THR A 134 11.57 -1.52 8.14
N GLY A 135 10.61 -1.33 9.04
CA GLY A 135 10.66 -0.26 10.04
C GLY A 135 10.26 1.12 9.53
N ALA A 136 9.59 1.22 8.38
CA ALA A 136 9.03 2.49 7.89
C ALA A 136 8.11 3.15 8.94
N ASP A 137 8.19 4.48 9.06
CA ASP A 137 7.38 5.25 10.01
C ASP A 137 6.04 5.66 9.37
N VAL A 138 4.95 5.16 9.95
CA VAL A 138 3.58 5.49 9.48
C VAL A 138 2.83 6.36 10.49
N SER A 139 3.50 6.83 11.55
CA SER A 139 2.89 7.63 12.62
C SER A 139 2.37 8.99 12.15
N GLY A 140 2.86 9.47 11.00
CA GLY A 140 2.36 10.66 10.31
C GLY A 140 0.93 10.50 9.78
N PHE A 141 0.45 9.28 9.56
CA PHE A 141 -0.94 9.05 9.20
C PHE A 141 -1.87 9.21 10.40
N LYS A 142 -3.01 9.85 10.18
CA LYS A 142 -4.07 10.05 11.19
C LYS A 142 -5.41 9.58 10.67
N LEU A 143 -6.26 9.07 11.57
CA LEU A 143 -7.66 8.87 11.27
C LEU A 143 -8.30 10.24 11.02
N ILE A 144 -9.14 10.34 10.00
CA ILE A 144 -9.89 11.56 9.70
C ILE A 144 -11.39 11.26 9.77
N GLU A 145 -12.18 12.25 10.17
CA GLU A 145 -13.61 12.08 10.34
C GLU A 145 -14.32 11.85 8.99
N GLU A 146 -15.27 10.91 9.02
CA GLU A 146 -16.23 10.67 7.96
C GLU A 146 -17.30 11.77 8.08
N HIS A 147 -17.50 12.56 7.02
CA HIS A 147 -18.53 13.60 6.96
C HIS A 147 -19.79 13.07 6.26
#